data_AF-A0A524G430-F1
#
_entry.id   AF-A0A524G430-F1
#
_cell.length_a   1.000
_cell.length_b   1.000
_cell.length_c   1.000
_cell.angle_alpha   90.00
_cell.angle_beta   90.00
_cell.angle_gamma   90.00
#
_symmetry.space_group_name_H-M   'P 1'
#
loop_
_entity.id
_entity.type
_entity.pdbx_description
1 polymer ?
#
loop_
_entity_poly.entity_id
_entity_poly.type
_entity_poly.pdbx_seq_one_letter_code
_entity_poly.pdbx_strand_id
1 'polypeptide(L)'
;MTEDIDDIKRELDEVRRLKEELRREVEDVRREKADAIRREADEVRREVDRRRAQRPPRPPRAPHPPRRVRPVRDIDIDISGITDSLEDMMEGLGKSIEMSIKDVEGIGKSIRIPGVHIRRASRKGKKIRKSDIEKIPPERVAKIVAPLGSEERLKILEFLKEGGKTFNEIEIFTTKTGSSLTHHLNPLVEAGYVVKGEVRGTYYLTVEGRLAYRLAQWLTHRVEQQRDRVGSNGSHGEAEVSVDFDEDEDEDETIVVVEDEEALEKAAEHLERVQDDIEKMQDKLESAAEKIAETKEEELEAEEERLEALRELEDNEDGEDDLDAMDWED
;
A
#
# COMPACT_ATOMS: atom_id res chain seq x y z
N MET A 1 37.03 35.13 -15.19
CA MET A 1 35.82 34.99 -16.04
C MET A 1 35.99 33.93 -17.13
N THR A 2 37.00 33.99 -18.01
CA THR A 2 37.20 32.94 -19.03
C THR A 2 37.87 31.66 -18.49
N GLU A 3 38.76 31.79 -17.50
CA GLU A 3 39.44 30.65 -16.87
C GLU A 3 38.48 29.79 -16.04
N ASP A 4 37.59 30.42 -15.26
CA ASP A 4 36.56 29.74 -14.46
C ASP A 4 35.62 28.88 -15.33
N ILE A 5 35.31 29.37 -16.55
CA ILE A 5 34.45 28.65 -17.50
C ILE A 5 35.14 27.40 -18.05
N ASP A 6 36.47 27.44 -18.23
CA ASP A 6 37.22 26.31 -18.77
C ASP A 6 37.52 25.24 -17.72
N ASP A 7 37.66 25.64 -16.45
CA ASP A 7 37.75 24.69 -15.33
C ASP A 7 36.40 23.99 -15.08
N ILE A 8 35.28 24.73 -15.11
CA ILE A 8 33.93 24.13 -15.02
C ILE A 8 33.69 23.11 -16.14
N LYS A 9 34.11 23.41 -17.39
CA LYS A 9 33.98 22.45 -18.49
C LYS A 9 34.79 21.17 -18.24
N ARG A 10 35.99 21.31 -17.67
CA ARG A 10 36.88 20.17 -17.37
C ARG A 10 36.26 19.27 -16.31
N GLU A 11 35.72 19.85 -15.24
CA GLU A 11 34.99 19.12 -14.21
C GLU A 11 33.74 18.44 -14.77
N LEU A 12 32.99 19.11 -15.66
CA LEU A 12 31.79 18.54 -16.27
C LEU A 12 32.10 17.34 -17.17
N ASP A 13 33.24 17.36 -17.86
CA ASP A 13 33.72 16.22 -18.64
C ASP A 13 34.23 15.07 -17.75
N GLU A 14 34.80 15.39 -16.59
CA GLU A 14 35.19 14.39 -15.59
C GLU A 14 33.98 13.70 -14.94
N VAL A 15 32.95 14.48 -14.56
CA VAL A 15 31.67 13.97 -14.08
C VAL A 15 30.99 13.09 -15.13
N ARG A 16 31.07 13.45 -16.43
CA ARG A 16 30.53 12.61 -17.52
C ARG A 16 31.26 11.28 -17.62
N ARG A 17 32.60 11.26 -17.51
CA ARG A 17 33.39 10.03 -17.51
C ARG A 17 33.05 9.15 -16.31
N LEU A 18 33.05 9.71 -15.11
CA LEU A 18 32.70 9.00 -13.88
C LEU A 18 31.27 8.41 -13.95
N LYS A 19 30.32 9.16 -14.50
CA LYS A 19 28.95 8.67 -14.71
C LYS A 19 28.89 7.51 -15.69
N GLU A 20 29.69 7.52 -16.75
CA GLU A 20 29.73 6.44 -17.73
C GLU A 20 30.41 5.19 -17.15
N GLU A 21 31.46 5.38 -16.37
CA GLU A 21 32.17 4.32 -15.65
C GLU A 21 31.27 3.65 -14.60
N LEU A 22 30.62 4.43 -13.74
CA LEU A 22 29.69 3.90 -12.74
C LEU A 22 28.50 3.19 -13.39
N ARG A 23 27.99 3.69 -14.52
CA ARG A 23 26.93 3.00 -15.28
C ARG A 23 27.39 1.64 -15.79
N ARG A 24 28.62 1.54 -16.28
CA ARG A 24 29.19 0.28 -16.76
C ARG A 24 29.36 -0.71 -15.61
N GLU A 25 29.91 -0.27 -14.48
CA GLU A 25 30.09 -1.12 -13.31
C GLU A 25 28.76 -1.63 -12.74
N VAL A 26 27.74 -0.77 -12.67
CA VAL A 26 26.38 -1.18 -12.25
C VAL A 26 25.77 -2.19 -13.22
N GLU A 27 26.01 -2.04 -14.52
CA GLU A 27 25.54 -3.02 -15.52
C GLU A 27 26.24 -4.37 -15.37
N ASP A 28 27.55 -4.36 -15.12
CA ASP A 28 28.35 -5.57 -14.91
C ASP A 28 27.91 -6.31 -13.64
N VAL A 29 27.70 -5.61 -12.52
CA VAL A 29 27.19 -6.20 -11.27
C VAL A 29 25.78 -6.76 -11.46
N ARG A 30 24.91 -6.08 -12.23
CA ARG A 30 23.56 -6.60 -12.54
C ARG A 30 23.64 -7.86 -13.38
N ARG A 31 24.54 -7.92 -14.36
CA ARG A 31 24.75 -9.09 -15.21
C ARG A 31 25.29 -10.27 -14.40
N GLU A 32 26.26 -10.02 -13.53
CA GLU A 32 26.84 -11.04 -12.65
C GLU A 32 25.80 -11.62 -11.68
N LYS A 33 24.98 -10.76 -11.05
CA LYS A 33 23.87 -11.23 -10.20
C LYS A 33 22.85 -12.06 -10.97
N ALA A 34 22.47 -11.64 -12.18
CA ALA A 34 21.53 -12.38 -13.00
C ALA A 34 22.08 -13.77 -13.37
N ASP A 35 23.36 -13.85 -13.71
CA ASP A 35 24.03 -15.13 -14.01
C ASP A 35 24.16 -16.02 -12.76
N ALA A 36 24.43 -15.43 -11.58
CA ALA A 36 24.48 -16.17 -10.33
C ALA A 36 23.13 -16.81 -9.98
N ILE A 37 22.04 -16.04 -10.05
CA ILE A 37 20.68 -16.53 -9.82
C ILE A 37 20.32 -17.65 -10.80
N ARG A 38 20.71 -17.50 -12.07
CA ARG A 38 20.46 -18.52 -13.09
C ARG A 38 21.20 -19.83 -12.79
N ARG A 39 22.47 -19.76 -12.34
CA ARG A 39 23.24 -20.94 -11.95
C ARG A 39 22.63 -21.64 -10.74
N GLU A 40 22.21 -20.88 -9.74
CA GLU A 40 21.55 -21.40 -8.54
C GLU A 40 20.22 -22.10 -8.88
N ALA A 41 19.40 -21.48 -9.72
CA ALA A 41 18.15 -22.09 -10.19
C ALA A 41 18.37 -23.40 -10.96
N ASP A 42 19.40 -23.45 -11.82
CA ASP A 42 19.77 -24.67 -12.55
C ASP A 42 20.30 -25.76 -11.61
N GLU A 43 20.99 -25.41 -10.53
CA GLU A 43 21.46 -26.36 -9.52
C GLU A 43 20.30 -26.96 -8.72
N VAL A 44 19.37 -26.12 -8.23
CA VAL A 44 18.15 -26.58 -7.55
C VAL A 44 17.34 -27.50 -8.44
N ARG A 45 17.18 -27.15 -9.72
CA ARG A 45 16.46 -28.00 -10.68
C ARG A 45 17.10 -29.37 -10.85
N ARG A 46 18.43 -29.44 -10.99
CA ARG A 46 19.17 -30.71 -11.07
C ARG A 46 19.01 -31.55 -9.81
N GLU A 47 18.97 -30.91 -8.64
CA GLU A 47 18.77 -31.60 -7.37
C GLU A 47 17.36 -32.19 -7.25
N VAL A 48 16.33 -31.45 -7.67
CA VAL A 48 14.94 -31.95 -7.72
C VAL A 48 14.82 -33.14 -8.68
N ASP A 49 15.44 -33.07 -9.86
CA ASP A 49 15.41 -34.17 -10.82
C ASP A 49 16.13 -35.43 -10.29
N ARG A 50 17.26 -35.27 -9.58
CA ARG A 50 17.94 -36.37 -8.88
C ARG A 50 17.05 -37.01 -7.82
N ARG A 51 16.41 -36.20 -6.98
CA ARG A 51 15.47 -36.70 -5.96
C ARG A 51 14.29 -37.43 -6.58
N ARG A 52 13.78 -36.95 -7.70
CA ARG A 52 12.68 -37.59 -8.43
C ARG A 52 13.09 -38.94 -9.04
N ALA A 53 14.31 -39.05 -9.56
CA ALA A 53 14.85 -40.30 -10.11
C ALA A 53 15.13 -41.36 -9.03
N GLN A 54 15.41 -40.95 -7.79
CA GLN A 54 15.63 -41.86 -6.65
C GLN A 54 14.33 -42.35 -6.00
N ARG A 55 13.16 -41.81 -6.36
CA ARG A 55 11.88 -42.32 -5.83
C ARG A 55 11.56 -43.68 -6.43
N PRO A 56 11.30 -44.72 -5.61
CA PRO A 56 10.91 -46.02 -6.12
C PRO A 56 9.60 -45.91 -6.92
N PRO A 57 9.43 -46.72 -7.98
CA PRO A 57 8.19 -46.73 -8.77
C PRO A 57 7.02 -47.09 -7.84
N ARG A 58 5.97 -46.25 -7.87
CA ARG A 58 4.77 -46.51 -7.07
C ARG A 58 4.14 -47.84 -7.51
N PRO A 59 3.75 -48.72 -6.57
CA PRO A 59 3.09 -49.96 -6.91
C PRO A 59 1.77 -49.69 -7.68
N PRO A 60 1.38 -50.58 -8.61
CA PRO A 60 0.14 -50.42 -9.36
C PRO A 60 -1.04 -50.40 -8.40
N ARG A 61 -1.87 -49.34 -8.48
CA ARG A 61 -3.08 -49.19 -7.67
C ARG A 61 -4.04 -50.34 -7.98
N ALA A 62 -4.52 -51.02 -6.94
CA ALA A 62 -5.51 -52.09 -7.07
C ALA A 62 -6.80 -51.59 -7.74
N PRO A 63 -7.52 -52.45 -8.48
CA PRO A 63 -8.78 -52.08 -9.13
C PRO A 63 -9.79 -51.65 -8.07
N HIS A 64 -10.34 -50.45 -8.23
CA HIS A 64 -11.35 -49.92 -7.32
C HIS A 64 -12.65 -50.74 -7.45
N PRO A 65 -13.28 -51.15 -6.34
CA PRO A 65 -14.60 -51.79 -6.39
C PRO A 65 -15.64 -50.83 -7.00
N PRO A 66 -16.76 -51.35 -7.57
CA PRO A 66 -17.78 -50.52 -8.18
C PRO A 66 -18.33 -49.54 -7.13
N ARG A 67 -18.25 -48.24 -7.47
CA ARG A 67 -18.71 -47.14 -6.62
C ARG A 67 -20.18 -47.33 -6.29
N ARG A 68 -20.48 -47.51 -5.00
CA ARG A 68 -21.81 -47.19 -4.47
C ARG A 68 -22.04 -45.70 -4.67
N VAL A 69 -23.24 -45.36 -5.12
CA VAL A 69 -23.70 -43.98 -5.32
C VAL A 69 -23.47 -43.24 -4.00
N ARG A 70 -22.61 -42.22 -4.03
CA ARG A 70 -22.37 -41.37 -2.87
C ARG A 70 -23.54 -40.41 -2.74
N PRO A 71 -24.07 -40.16 -1.54
CA PRO A 71 -24.85 -38.95 -1.31
C PRO A 71 -23.99 -37.73 -1.68
N VAL A 72 -24.67 -36.69 -2.15
CA VAL A 72 -24.10 -35.47 -2.71
C VAL A 72 -23.06 -34.91 -1.73
N ARG A 73 -21.88 -34.56 -2.26
CA ARG A 73 -20.84 -33.90 -1.49
C ARG A 73 -21.27 -32.45 -1.32
N ASP A 74 -21.38 -32.01 -0.07
CA ASP A 74 -21.37 -30.61 0.25
C ASP A 74 -20.07 -30.01 -0.28
N ILE A 75 -20.22 -28.92 -1.03
CA ILE A 75 -19.10 -28.12 -1.49
C ILE A 75 -18.80 -27.16 -0.36
N ASP A 76 -17.84 -27.51 0.50
CA ASP A 76 -17.27 -26.56 1.44
C ASP A 76 -16.55 -25.46 0.65
N ILE A 77 -17.18 -24.29 0.58
CA ILE A 77 -16.51 -23.06 0.15
C ILE A 77 -15.71 -22.58 1.35
N ASP A 78 -14.40 -22.79 1.31
CA ASP A 78 -13.48 -22.27 2.33
C ASP A 78 -13.49 -20.72 2.34
N ILE A 79 -14.10 -20.15 3.38
CA ILE A 79 -14.21 -18.70 3.62
C ILE A 79 -13.02 -18.19 4.46
N SER A 80 -12.06 -19.04 4.85
CA SER A 80 -10.89 -18.61 5.65
C SER A 80 -9.90 -17.78 4.82
N GLY A 81 -9.68 -18.14 3.55
CA GLY A 81 -8.89 -17.32 2.63
C GLY A 81 -9.52 -15.97 2.22
N ILE A 82 -10.80 -15.73 2.55
CA ILE A 82 -11.51 -14.46 2.26
C ILE A 82 -11.16 -13.38 3.30
N THR A 83 -10.92 -13.78 4.55
CA THR A 83 -10.53 -12.84 5.61
C THR A 83 -9.03 -12.58 5.60
N ASP A 84 -8.18 -13.57 5.32
CA ASP A 84 -6.73 -13.38 5.29
C ASP A 84 -6.30 -12.46 4.13
N SER A 85 -6.96 -12.57 2.97
CA SER A 85 -6.72 -11.66 1.84
C SER A 85 -7.22 -10.23 2.09
N LEU A 86 -8.32 -10.06 2.84
CA LEU A 86 -8.82 -8.74 3.24
C LEU A 86 -7.97 -8.15 4.36
N GLU A 87 -7.49 -8.96 5.30
CA GLU A 87 -6.66 -8.58 6.44
C GLU A 87 -5.25 -8.19 5.97
N ASP A 88 -4.64 -8.93 5.02
CA ASP A 88 -3.38 -8.56 4.38
C ASP A 88 -3.48 -7.27 3.55
N MET A 89 -4.60 -7.07 2.83
CA MET A 89 -4.85 -5.84 2.08
C MET A 89 -5.23 -4.64 2.98
N MET A 90 -5.91 -4.89 4.11
CA MET A 90 -6.24 -3.89 5.12
C MET A 90 -5.03 -3.53 6.00
N GLU A 91 -4.10 -4.45 6.22
CA GLU A 91 -2.81 -4.20 6.89
C GLU A 91 -1.89 -3.34 6.01
N GLY A 92 -1.86 -3.60 4.70
CA GLY A 92 -1.20 -2.72 3.71
C GLY A 92 -1.80 -1.30 3.66
N LEU A 93 -3.13 -1.20 3.82
CA LEU A 93 -3.85 0.07 3.94
C LEU A 93 -3.58 0.79 5.27
N GLY A 94 -3.51 0.05 6.37
CA GLY A 94 -3.16 0.55 7.70
C GLY A 94 -1.76 1.18 7.68
N LYS A 95 -0.78 0.51 7.08
CA LYS A 95 0.59 1.03 6.87
C LYS A 95 0.60 2.26 5.96
N SER A 96 -0.18 2.29 4.88
CA SER A 96 -0.25 3.44 3.96
C SER A 96 -0.91 4.68 4.60
N ILE A 97 -1.96 4.49 5.41
CA ILE A 97 -2.62 5.56 6.18
C ILE A 97 -1.71 6.03 7.31
N GLU A 98 -1.03 5.11 8.01
CA GLU A 98 -0.04 5.43 9.04
C GLU A 98 1.11 6.25 8.47
N MET A 99 1.67 5.88 7.32
CA MET A 99 2.69 6.66 6.62
C MET A 99 2.17 8.04 6.20
N SER A 100 0.95 8.13 5.68
CA SER A 100 0.34 9.42 5.28
C SER A 100 -0.01 10.33 6.47
N ILE A 101 -0.28 9.76 7.64
CA ILE A 101 -0.50 10.51 8.89
C ILE A 101 0.84 10.94 9.49
N LYS A 102 1.86 10.08 9.41
CA LYS A 102 3.22 10.34 9.90
C LYS A 102 3.91 11.47 9.11
N ASP A 103 3.63 11.58 7.82
CA ASP A 103 4.07 12.70 6.97
C ASP A 103 3.38 14.04 7.33
N VAL A 104 2.20 14.01 7.96
CA VAL A 104 1.48 15.20 8.44
C VAL A 104 1.86 15.53 9.90
N GLU A 105 2.44 14.58 10.64
CA GLU A 105 2.89 14.73 12.03
C GLU A 105 4.11 15.66 12.18
N GLY A 106 4.76 16.03 11.07
CA GLY A 106 5.76 17.11 10.99
C GLY A 106 5.18 18.52 11.12
N ILE A 107 3.86 18.70 10.97
CA ILE A 107 3.16 19.97 11.24
C ILE A 107 2.69 19.94 12.70
N GLY A 108 3.67 20.04 13.59
CA GLY A 108 3.42 20.10 15.02
C GLY A 108 2.62 21.35 15.42
N LYS A 109 1.72 21.14 16.38
CA LYS A 109 1.19 22.14 17.35
C LYS A 109 0.11 23.10 16.83
N SER A 110 -1.16 22.65 16.84
CA SER A 110 -2.30 23.39 17.44
C SER A 110 -3.68 22.97 16.92
N ILE A 111 -4.03 21.69 16.97
CA ILE A 111 -5.47 21.31 16.96
C ILE A 111 -5.72 20.43 18.18
N ARG A 112 -5.91 21.08 19.33
CA ARG A 112 -6.57 20.44 20.47
C ARG A 112 -8.05 20.29 20.14
N ILE A 113 -8.43 19.11 19.64
CA ILE A 113 -9.85 18.71 19.64
C ILE A 113 -10.20 18.37 21.11
N PRO A 114 -11.12 19.10 21.77
CA PRO A 114 -11.51 18.77 23.13
C PRO A 114 -12.26 17.44 23.14
N GLY A 115 -11.76 16.44 23.87
CA GLY A 115 -12.54 15.24 24.25
C GLY A 115 -12.00 13.88 23.84
N VAL A 116 -10.91 13.75 23.08
CA VAL A 116 -10.40 12.44 22.64
C VAL A 116 -9.13 12.06 23.41
N HIS A 117 -9.28 11.13 24.37
CA HIS A 117 -8.16 10.47 25.04
C HIS A 117 -7.82 9.17 24.30
N ILE A 118 -6.75 9.15 23.51
CA ILE A 118 -6.25 7.91 22.89
C ILE A 118 -5.37 7.19 23.91
N ARG A 119 -5.91 6.16 24.56
CA ARG A 119 -5.09 5.23 25.33
C ARG A 119 -4.38 4.27 24.38
N ARG A 120 -3.05 4.27 24.42
CA ARG A 120 -2.21 3.25 23.78
C ARG A 120 -2.44 1.92 24.50
N ALA A 121 -3.31 1.08 23.97
CA ALA A 121 -3.41 -0.31 24.39
C ALA A 121 -2.43 -1.13 23.54
N SER A 122 -1.49 -1.79 24.19
CA SER A 122 -0.59 -2.78 23.57
C SER A 122 -1.42 -3.86 22.89
N ARG A 123 -1.22 -4.02 21.58
CA ARG A 123 -1.97 -4.91 20.69
C ARG A 123 -1.78 -6.38 21.08
N LYS A 124 -2.79 -6.94 21.77
CA LYS A 124 -3.17 -8.34 21.56
C LYS A 124 -4.38 -8.27 20.64
N GLY A 125 -4.16 -8.49 19.34
CA GLY A 125 -5.20 -8.38 18.31
C GLY A 125 -6.39 -9.26 18.67
N LYS A 126 -7.50 -8.63 19.06
CA LYS A 126 -8.77 -9.33 19.24
C LYS A 126 -9.22 -9.72 17.82
N LYS A 127 -8.93 -10.96 17.41
CA LYS A 127 -9.46 -11.52 16.16
C LYS A 127 -10.96 -11.24 16.14
N ILE A 128 -11.40 -10.40 15.19
CA ILE A 128 -12.83 -10.15 14.97
C ILE A 128 -13.38 -11.52 14.54
N ARG A 129 -14.19 -12.13 15.40
CA ARG A 129 -14.77 -13.45 15.09
C ARG A 129 -15.72 -13.27 13.90
N LYS A 130 -15.76 -14.21 12.96
CA LYS A 130 -16.70 -14.18 11.82
C LYS A 130 -18.15 -13.97 12.30
N SER A 131 -18.48 -14.55 13.45
CA SER A 131 -19.75 -14.35 14.16
C SER A 131 -20.09 -12.89 14.49
N ASP A 132 -19.11 -12.01 14.63
CA ASP A 132 -19.33 -10.59 14.95
C ASP A 132 -19.65 -9.76 13.69
N ILE A 133 -19.23 -10.23 12.52
CA ILE A 133 -19.52 -9.62 11.21
C ILE A 133 -20.94 -10.00 10.76
N GLU A 134 -21.32 -11.26 10.96
CA GLU A 134 -22.67 -11.77 10.62
C GLU A 134 -23.77 -11.19 11.51
N LYS A 135 -23.44 -10.72 12.72
CA LYS A 135 -24.39 -10.06 13.64
C LYS A 135 -24.69 -8.60 13.30
N ILE A 136 -24.09 -8.04 12.25
CA ILE A 136 -24.36 -6.65 11.87
C ILE A 136 -25.79 -6.59 11.30
N PRO A 137 -26.68 -5.73 11.83
CA PRO A 137 -28.05 -5.66 11.35
C PRO A 137 -28.08 -5.19 9.89
N PRO A 138 -28.97 -5.77 9.05
CA PRO A 138 -29.01 -5.51 7.62
C PRO A 138 -29.29 -4.04 7.29
N GLU A 139 -30.02 -3.33 8.16
CA GLU A 139 -30.26 -1.88 8.03
C GLU A 139 -28.96 -1.08 8.01
N ARG A 140 -27.98 -1.45 8.83
CA ARG A 140 -26.67 -0.79 8.87
C ARG A 140 -25.88 -1.08 7.61
N VAL A 141 -25.92 -2.32 7.11
CA VAL A 141 -25.25 -2.70 5.86
C VAL A 141 -25.87 -1.93 4.69
N ALA A 142 -27.20 -1.88 4.60
CA ALA A 142 -27.92 -1.15 3.58
C ALA A 142 -27.56 0.35 3.60
N LYS A 143 -27.43 0.95 4.79
CA LYS A 143 -27.02 2.36 4.92
C LYS A 143 -25.64 2.63 4.30
N ILE A 144 -24.70 1.69 4.41
CA ILE A 144 -23.34 1.80 3.87
C ILE A 144 -23.31 1.49 2.36
N VAL A 145 -24.07 0.49 1.91
CA VAL A 145 -24.03 0.02 0.51
C VAL A 145 -24.93 0.84 -0.42
N ALA A 146 -26.08 1.33 0.04
CA ALA A 146 -27.05 2.04 -0.80
C ALA A 146 -26.48 3.29 -1.52
N PRO A 147 -25.62 4.12 -0.90
CA PRO A 147 -24.97 5.24 -1.60
C PRO A 147 -24.05 4.79 -2.73
N LEU A 148 -23.50 3.57 -2.69
CA LEU A 148 -22.61 3.02 -3.72
C LEU A 148 -23.36 2.41 -4.91
N GLY A 149 -24.67 2.19 -4.79
CA GLY A 149 -25.49 1.52 -5.82
C GLY A 149 -25.82 2.37 -7.06
N SER A 150 -25.30 3.58 -7.19
CA SER A 150 -25.53 4.47 -8.33
C SER A 150 -24.23 4.71 -9.09
N GLU A 151 -24.26 4.48 -10.41
CA GLU A 151 -23.11 4.69 -11.29
C GLU A 151 -22.58 6.13 -11.23
N GLU A 152 -23.48 7.12 -11.24
CA GLU A 152 -23.10 8.53 -11.16
C GLU A 152 -22.39 8.85 -9.83
N ARG A 153 -22.81 8.24 -8.72
CA ARG A 153 -22.15 8.41 -7.42
C ARG A 153 -20.75 7.81 -7.41
N LEU A 154 -20.57 6.64 -8.01
CA LEU A 154 -19.25 6.02 -8.14
C LEU A 154 -18.31 6.87 -9.02
N LYS A 155 -18.80 7.41 -10.13
CA LYS A 155 -18.04 8.35 -10.98
C LYS A 155 -17.64 9.62 -10.23
N ILE A 156 -18.52 10.16 -9.40
CA ILE A 156 -18.19 11.31 -8.53
C ILE A 156 -17.09 10.95 -7.54
N LEU A 157 -17.19 9.79 -6.88
CA LEU A 157 -16.15 9.32 -5.94
C LEU A 157 -14.80 9.12 -6.63
N GLU A 158 -14.81 8.59 -7.86
CA GLU A 158 -13.60 8.44 -8.69
C GLU A 158 -12.96 9.79 -9.01
N PHE A 159 -13.75 10.77 -9.45
CA PHE A 159 -13.27 12.12 -9.78
C PHE A 159 -12.72 12.87 -8.56
N LEU A 160 -13.29 12.65 -7.38
CA LEU A 160 -12.83 13.25 -6.12
C LEU A 160 -11.56 12.59 -5.55
N LYS A 161 -11.07 11.48 -6.13
CA LYS A 161 -9.78 10.89 -5.72
C LYS A 161 -8.59 11.78 -6.03
N GLU A 162 -8.68 12.53 -7.13
CA GLU A 162 -7.61 13.41 -7.61
C GLU A 162 -7.44 14.66 -6.73
N GLY A 163 -8.46 15.00 -5.93
CA GLY A 163 -8.43 16.18 -5.07
C GLY A 163 -9.83 16.74 -4.82
N GLY A 164 -9.87 17.85 -4.08
CA GLY A 164 -11.13 18.56 -3.83
C GLY A 164 -11.65 19.19 -5.12
N LYS A 165 -12.93 18.96 -5.44
CA LYS A 165 -13.56 19.49 -6.65
C LYS A 165 -14.72 20.42 -6.30
N THR A 166 -14.95 21.46 -7.08
CA THR A 166 -16.10 22.36 -6.91
C THR A 166 -17.37 21.73 -7.47
N PHE A 167 -18.54 22.24 -7.05
CA PHE A 167 -19.82 21.79 -7.59
C PHE A 167 -19.87 21.87 -9.12
N ASN A 168 -19.36 22.97 -9.69
CA ASN A 168 -19.34 23.21 -11.13
C ASN A 168 -18.42 22.23 -11.89
N GLU A 169 -17.26 21.90 -11.30
CA GLU A 169 -16.35 20.89 -11.90
C GLU A 169 -17.01 19.51 -11.95
N ILE A 170 -17.73 19.13 -10.90
CA ILE A 170 -18.47 17.86 -10.86
C ILE A 170 -19.66 17.89 -11.84
N GLU A 171 -20.31 19.04 -12.01
CA GLU A 171 -21.41 19.24 -12.97
C GLU A 171 -20.93 19.02 -14.41
N ILE A 172 -19.78 19.61 -14.77
CA ILE A 172 -19.14 19.45 -16.06
C ILE A 172 -18.74 17.99 -16.29
N PHE A 173 -18.17 17.33 -15.28
CA PHE A 173 -17.72 15.94 -15.39
C PHE A 173 -18.87 14.95 -15.56
N THR A 174 -19.94 15.11 -14.78
CA THR A 174 -21.09 14.19 -14.81
C THR A 174 -22.08 14.52 -15.92
N THR A 175 -21.97 15.70 -16.57
CA THR A 175 -22.95 16.25 -17.52
C THR A 175 -24.37 16.35 -16.97
N LYS A 176 -24.54 16.27 -15.64
CA LYS A 176 -25.82 16.36 -14.94
C LYS A 176 -26.00 17.77 -14.42
N THR A 177 -27.19 18.34 -14.57
CA THR A 177 -27.48 19.71 -14.15
C THR A 177 -27.95 19.79 -12.70
N GLY A 178 -27.43 20.77 -11.96
CA GLY A 178 -27.90 21.29 -10.67
C GLY A 178 -28.64 20.30 -9.74
N SER A 179 -29.98 20.27 -9.84
CA SER A 179 -30.86 19.47 -8.96
C SER A 179 -30.66 17.95 -9.08
N SER A 180 -30.24 17.47 -10.24
CA SER A 180 -29.87 16.07 -10.42
C SER A 180 -28.57 15.77 -9.67
N LEU A 181 -27.60 16.67 -9.71
CA LEU A 181 -26.30 16.46 -9.07
C LEU A 181 -26.40 16.47 -7.53
N THR A 182 -27.20 17.37 -6.95
CA THR A 182 -27.43 17.39 -5.50
C THR A 182 -28.08 16.11 -5.00
N HIS A 183 -28.95 15.47 -5.79
CA HIS A 183 -29.54 14.18 -5.47
C HIS A 183 -28.52 13.03 -5.40
N HIS A 184 -27.40 13.13 -6.13
CA HIS A 184 -26.30 12.18 -6.03
C HIS A 184 -25.32 12.53 -4.90
N LEU A 185 -25.07 13.81 -4.66
CA LEU A 185 -24.13 14.28 -3.64
C LEU A 185 -24.67 14.14 -2.21
N ASN A 186 -25.96 14.40 -1.96
CA ASN A 186 -26.51 14.34 -0.60
C ASN A 186 -26.36 12.95 0.05
N PRO A 187 -26.69 11.83 -0.62
CA PRO A 187 -26.47 10.49 -0.05
C PRO A 187 -24.99 10.17 0.21
N LEU A 188 -24.07 10.72 -0.58
CA LEU A 188 -22.62 10.57 -0.36
C LEU A 188 -22.15 11.37 0.85
N VAL A 189 -22.75 12.54 1.09
CA VAL A 189 -22.46 13.37 2.27
C VAL A 189 -23.09 12.77 3.53
N GLU A 190 -24.34 12.32 3.46
CA GLU A 190 -25.05 11.66 4.57
C GLU A 190 -24.38 10.36 5.02
N ALA A 191 -23.78 9.63 4.08
CA ALA A 191 -23.00 8.43 4.37
C ALA A 191 -21.58 8.70 4.85
N GLY A 192 -21.13 9.97 4.90
CA GLY A 192 -19.78 10.34 5.33
C GLY A 192 -18.69 10.09 4.29
N TYR A 193 -19.03 9.72 3.05
CA TYR A 193 -18.06 9.45 1.99
C TYR A 193 -17.46 10.72 1.39
N VAL A 194 -18.24 11.80 1.40
CA VAL A 194 -17.84 13.10 0.86
C VAL A 194 -18.14 14.19 1.88
N VAL A 195 -17.21 15.12 2.07
CA VAL A 195 -17.39 16.29 2.94
C VAL A 195 -17.41 17.55 2.09
N LYS A 196 -18.38 18.43 2.35
CA LYS A 196 -18.47 19.75 1.72
C LYS A 196 -17.72 20.77 2.56
N GLY A 197 -16.71 21.41 1.99
CA GLY A 197 -15.95 22.49 2.61
C GLY A 197 -16.76 23.78 2.72
N GLU A 198 -16.62 24.46 3.85
CA GLU A 198 -17.39 25.66 4.19
C GLU A 198 -17.04 26.86 3.31
N VAL A 199 -15.76 27.06 3.01
CA VAL A 199 -15.24 28.33 2.46
C VAL A 199 -15.50 28.47 0.94
N ARG A 200 -15.70 27.36 0.22
CA ARG A 200 -15.86 27.37 -1.26
C ARG A 200 -16.88 26.39 -1.81
N GLY A 201 -17.57 25.62 -0.97
CA GLY A 201 -18.45 24.54 -1.44
C GLY A 201 -17.70 23.49 -2.24
N THR A 202 -16.39 23.33 -1.98
CA THR A 202 -15.57 22.26 -2.54
C THR A 202 -15.90 20.95 -1.84
N TYR A 203 -15.98 19.87 -2.61
CA TYR A 203 -16.25 18.54 -2.11
C TYR A 203 -14.93 17.78 -2.02
N TYR A 204 -14.74 17.08 -0.90
CA TYR A 204 -13.55 16.26 -0.65
C TYR A 204 -13.95 14.82 -0.35
N LEU A 205 -13.18 13.88 -0.87
CA LEU A 205 -13.33 12.46 -0.58
C LEU A 205 -12.72 12.12 0.79
N THR A 206 -13.53 11.54 1.69
CA THR A 206 -13.06 11.11 3.02
C THR A 206 -12.33 9.77 2.96
N VAL A 207 -11.71 9.38 4.08
CA VAL A 207 -11.10 8.04 4.21
C VAL A 207 -12.15 6.94 4.07
N GLU A 208 -13.33 7.13 4.67
CA GLU A 208 -14.47 6.21 4.56
C GLU A 208 -14.95 6.09 3.10
N GLY A 209 -15.03 7.21 2.37
CA GLY A 209 -15.37 7.22 0.95
C GLY A 209 -14.35 6.49 0.07
N ARG A 210 -13.05 6.60 0.37
CA ARG A 210 -11.99 5.84 -0.33
C ARG A 210 -12.12 4.34 -0.09
N LEU A 211 -12.37 3.95 1.16
CA LEU A 211 -12.57 2.55 1.54
C LEU A 211 -13.81 1.97 0.85
N ALA A 212 -14.92 2.70 0.90
CA ALA A 212 -16.18 2.31 0.29
C ALA A 212 -16.05 2.15 -1.25
N TYR A 213 -15.37 3.08 -1.93
CA TYR A 213 -15.12 2.95 -3.37
C TYR A 213 -14.24 1.74 -3.70
N ARG A 214 -13.17 1.50 -2.94
CA ARG A 214 -12.33 0.31 -3.14
C ARG A 214 -13.07 -0.98 -2.86
N LEU A 215 -13.91 -1.02 -1.84
CA LEU A 215 -14.79 -2.15 -1.55
C LEU A 215 -15.70 -2.45 -2.74
N ALA A 216 -16.32 -1.42 -3.33
CA ALA A 216 -17.13 -1.58 -4.53
C ALA A 216 -16.33 -2.15 -5.70
N GLN A 217 -15.13 -1.62 -5.97
CA GLN A 217 -14.25 -2.16 -7.02
C GLN A 217 -13.86 -3.62 -6.78
N TRP A 218 -13.54 -3.97 -5.53
CA TRP A 218 -13.16 -5.32 -5.14
C TRP A 218 -14.33 -6.29 -5.28
N LEU A 219 -15.53 -5.92 -4.82
CA LEU A 219 -16.75 -6.71 -4.96
C LEU A 219 -17.05 -6.98 -6.44
N THR A 220 -16.99 -5.94 -7.29
CA THR A 220 -17.22 -6.09 -8.74
C THR A 220 -16.20 -7.04 -9.36
N HIS A 221 -14.91 -6.82 -9.12
CA HIS A 221 -13.84 -7.67 -9.65
C HIS A 221 -14.02 -9.13 -9.22
N ARG A 222 -14.40 -9.36 -7.96
CA ARG A 222 -14.62 -10.70 -7.42
C ARG A 222 -15.81 -11.41 -8.06
N VAL A 223 -16.94 -10.71 -8.22
CA VAL A 223 -18.14 -11.25 -8.84
C VAL A 223 -17.89 -11.56 -10.32
N GLU A 224 -17.19 -10.70 -11.03
CA GLU A 224 -16.79 -10.93 -12.43
C GLU A 224 -15.90 -12.16 -12.56
N GLN A 225 -14.86 -12.29 -11.73
CA GLN A 225 -14.02 -13.50 -11.71
C GLN A 225 -14.80 -14.79 -11.46
N GLN A 226 -15.82 -14.76 -10.59
CA GLN A 226 -16.67 -15.92 -10.33
C GLN A 226 -17.57 -16.23 -11.54
N ARG A 227 -18.15 -15.20 -12.16
CA ARG A 227 -18.95 -15.36 -13.39
C ARG A 227 -18.11 -15.90 -14.54
N ASP A 228 -16.87 -15.46 -14.69
CA ASP A 228 -15.96 -15.97 -15.72
C ASP A 228 -15.58 -17.44 -15.48
N ARG A 229 -15.37 -17.82 -14.21
CA ARG A 229 -15.12 -19.22 -13.83
C ARG A 229 -16.32 -20.13 -14.05
N VAL A 230 -17.53 -19.65 -13.77
CA VAL A 230 -18.77 -20.40 -13.98
C VAL A 230 -19.12 -20.46 -15.48
N GLY A 231 -18.93 -19.36 -16.21
CA GLY A 231 -19.13 -19.29 -17.66
C GLY A 231 -18.19 -20.20 -18.45
N SER A 232 -16.96 -20.40 -17.99
CA SER A 232 -16.01 -21.34 -18.61
C SER A 232 -16.35 -22.83 -18.35
N ASN A 233 -17.21 -23.14 -17.37
CA ASN A 233 -17.67 -24.50 -17.07
C ASN A 233 -19.09 -24.80 -17.61
N GLY A 234 -19.75 -23.83 -18.23
CA GLY A 234 -21.16 -23.88 -18.63
C GLY A 234 -21.45 -24.47 -20.02
N SER A 235 -20.62 -25.38 -20.56
CA SER A 235 -20.95 -26.08 -21.83
C SER A 235 -21.70 -27.40 -21.63
N HIS A 236 -22.18 -27.72 -20.44
CA HIS A 236 -23.08 -28.87 -20.24
C HIS A 236 -24.21 -28.56 -19.27
N GLY A 237 -25.41 -28.40 -19.85
CA GLY A 237 -26.66 -28.92 -19.32
C GLY A 237 -27.23 -28.20 -18.11
N GLU A 238 -28.35 -27.52 -18.35
CA GLU A 238 -29.29 -26.98 -17.36
C GLU A 238 -29.45 -27.91 -16.14
N ALA A 239 -29.05 -27.42 -14.97
CA ALA A 239 -29.51 -27.93 -13.69
C ALA A 239 -29.81 -26.70 -12.82
N GLU A 240 -31.10 -26.48 -12.56
CA GLU A 240 -31.60 -25.49 -11.62
C GLU A 240 -30.89 -25.69 -10.27
N VAL A 241 -30.13 -24.68 -9.83
CA VAL A 241 -29.51 -24.64 -8.50
C VAL A 241 -30.48 -23.92 -7.58
N SER A 242 -31.30 -24.68 -6.86
CA SER A 242 -32.02 -24.19 -5.68
C SER A 242 -31.06 -24.18 -4.50
N VAL A 243 -30.91 -23.02 -3.86
CA VAL A 243 -30.17 -22.86 -2.60
C VAL A 243 -31.20 -22.87 -1.47
N ASP A 244 -31.35 -24.01 -0.82
CA ASP A 244 -32.07 -24.11 0.45
C ASP A 244 -31.07 -23.85 1.58
N PHE A 245 -31.42 -22.92 2.47
CA PHE A 245 -30.67 -22.62 3.69
C PHE A 245 -31.26 -23.45 4.81
N ASP A 246 -30.55 -24.49 5.24
CA ASP A 246 -30.82 -25.14 6.53
C ASP A 246 -29.85 -24.58 7.58
N GLU A 247 -30.43 -23.91 8.58
CA GLU A 247 -29.82 -23.62 9.87
C GLU A 247 -29.62 -24.96 10.59
N ASP A 248 -28.38 -25.31 10.95
CA ASP A 248 -28.12 -26.13 12.13
C ASP A 248 -26.71 -25.82 12.68
N GLU A 249 -26.68 -25.63 13.99
CA GLU A 249 -25.52 -25.46 14.87
C GLU A 249 -24.67 -26.74 14.87
N ASP A 250 -23.33 -26.62 14.86
CA ASP A 250 -22.46 -27.34 15.80
C ASP A 250 -20.99 -26.88 15.67
N GLU A 251 -20.36 -26.72 16.84
CA GLU A 251 -18.98 -26.34 17.06
C GLU A 251 -18.04 -27.53 16.79
N ASP A 252 -17.00 -27.35 15.96
CA ASP A 252 -15.81 -28.23 16.00
C ASP A 252 -14.51 -27.44 15.80
N GLU A 253 -13.69 -27.48 16.84
CA GLU A 253 -12.37 -26.84 16.97
C GLU A 253 -11.37 -27.59 16.07
N THR A 254 -10.97 -26.99 14.94
CA THR A 254 -10.03 -27.63 14.00
C THR A 254 -8.59 -27.56 14.54
N ILE A 255 -8.14 -28.62 15.20
CA ILE A 255 -6.74 -28.82 15.58
C ILE A 255 -5.98 -29.27 14.32
N VAL A 256 -5.11 -28.39 13.79
CA VAL A 256 -4.17 -28.75 12.72
C VAL A 256 -3.04 -29.57 13.35
N VAL A 257 -3.14 -30.89 13.27
CA VAL A 257 -2.04 -31.80 13.59
C VAL A 257 -1.10 -31.80 12.38
N VAL A 258 0.01 -31.06 12.50
CA VAL A 258 1.14 -31.16 11.56
C VAL A 258 1.93 -32.41 11.94
N GLU A 259 1.79 -33.49 11.16
CA GLU A 259 2.34 -34.81 11.48
C GLU A 259 3.86 -34.95 11.22
N ASP A 260 4.53 -33.92 10.68
CA ASP A 260 5.98 -33.95 10.37
C ASP A 260 6.76 -33.00 11.29
N GLU A 261 7.23 -33.52 12.43
CA GLU A 261 8.07 -32.83 13.41
C GLU A 261 9.35 -32.25 12.77
N GLU A 262 9.93 -32.97 11.79
CA GLU A 262 11.13 -32.57 11.07
C GLU A 262 10.91 -31.36 10.14
N ALA A 263 9.69 -31.15 9.64
CA ALA A 263 9.35 -29.99 8.84
C ALA A 263 9.19 -28.73 9.71
N LEU A 264 8.71 -28.92 10.95
CA LEU A 264 8.51 -27.85 11.92
C LEU A 264 9.85 -27.32 12.45
N GLU A 265 10.81 -28.22 12.69
CA GLU A 265 12.17 -27.86 13.11
C GLU A 265 12.90 -27.06 12.02
N LYS A 266 12.83 -27.49 10.76
CA LYS A 266 13.42 -26.74 9.62
C LYS A 266 12.78 -25.37 9.41
N ALA A 267 11.47 -25.25 9.64
CA ALA A 267 10.78 -23.97 9.56
C ALA A 267 11.21 -23.03 10.70
N ALA A 268 11.40 -23.56 11.91
CA ALA A 268 11.91 -22.81 13.05
C ALA A 268 13.33 -22.30 12.81
N GLU A 269 14.24 -23.15 12.33
CA GLU A 269 15.62 -22.74 11.97
C GLU A 269 15.64 -21.67 10.88
N HIS A 270 14.73 -21.76 9.91
CA HIS A 270 14.62 -20.76 8.86
C HIS A 270 14.12 -19.41 9.41
N LEU A 271 13.15 -19.43 10.32
CA LEU A 271 12.64 -18.22 10.97
C LEU A 271 13.71 -17.56 11.85
N GLU A 272 14.51 -18.34 12.57
CA GLU A 272 15.64 -17.82 13.36
C GLU A 272 16.68 -17.15 12.46
N ARG A 273 17.04 -17.76 11.33
CA ARG A 273 17.96 -17.15 10.35
C ARG A 273 17.41 -15.86 9.76
N VAL A 274 16.11 -15.82 9.46
CA VAL A 274 15.45 -14.60 8.96
C VAL A 274 15.43 -13.51 10.04
N GLN A 275 15.24 -13.88 11.30
CA GLN A 275 15.29 -12.93 12.42
C GLN A 275 16.68 -12.32 12.57
N ASP A 276 17.74 -13.12 12.53
CA ASP A 276 19.13 -12.63 12.57
C ASP A 276 19.44 -11.66 11.42
N ASP A 277 18.92 -11.94 10.22
CA ASP A 277 19.11 -11.08 9.06
C ASP A 277 18.33 -9.76 9.19
N ILE A 278 17.14 -9.79 9.80
CA ILE A 278 16.37 -8.57 10.13
C ILE A 278 17.15 -7.72 11.13
N GLU A 279 17.69 -8.31 12.20
CA GLU A 279 18.46 -7.58 13.22
C GLU A 279 19.71 -6.93 12.60
N LYS A 280 20.48 -7.67 11.79
CA LYS A 280 21.63 -7.10 11.06
C LYS A 280 21.25 -5.97 10.10
N MET A 281 20.07 -6.05 9.49
CA MET A 281 19.58 -4.99 8.60
C MET A 281 19.13 -3.76 9.39
N GLN A 282 18.56 -3.94 10.59
CA GLN A 282 18.21 -2.85 11.50
C GLN A 282 19.47 -2.10 11.96
N ASP A 283 20.52 -2.81 12.39
CA ASP A 283 21.80 -2.21 12.80
C ASP A 283 22.43 -1.37 11.67
N LYS A 284 22.39 -1.88 10.43
CA LYS A 284 22.89 -1.15 9.25
C LYS A 284 22.07 0.10 8.97
N LEU A 285 20.75 0.05 9.18
CA LEU A 285 19.85 1.16 8.94
C LEU A 285 20.05 2.25 10.02
N GLU A 286 20.26 1.85 11.27
CA GLU A 286 20.59 2.76 12.37
C GLU A 286 21.93 3.45 12.15
N SER A 287 22.99 2.70 11.80
CA SER A 287 24.30 3.29 11.46
C SER A 287 24.24 4.23 10.23
N ALA A 288 23.40 3.90 9.24
CA ALA A 288 23.19 4.80 8.11
C ALA A 288 22.43 6.07 8.51
N ALA A 289 21.44 5.96 9.41
CA ALA A 289 20.69 7.09 9.91
C ALA A 289 21.57 8.03 10.75
N GLU A 290 22.47 7.48 11.58
CA GLU A 290 23.44 8.26 12.36
C GLU A 290 24.39 9.05 11.46
N LYS A 291 24.94 8.42 10.41
CA LYS A 291 25.79 9.12 9.42
C LYS A 291 25.05 10.23 8.70
N ILE A 292 23.79 10.01 8.32
CA ILE A 292 22.98 11.05 7.67
C ILE A 292 22.74 12.22 8.63
N ALA A 293 22.50 11.94 9.92
CA ALA A 293 22.32 12.98 10.93
C ALA A 293 23.61 13.80 11.11
N GLU A 294 24.76 13.14 11.23
CA GLU A 294 26.08 13.76 11.34
C GLU A 294 26.38 14.66 10.13
N THR A 295 26.20 14.16 8.90
CA THR A 295 26.41 14.99 7.70
C THR A 295 25.47 16.19 7.63
N LYS A 296 24.25 16.05 8.15
CA LYS A 296 23.27 17.14 8.13
C LYS A 296 23.58 18.21 9.18
N GLU A 297 24.15 17.81 10.31
CA GLU A 297 24.64 18.73 11.34
C GLU A 297 25.82 19.53 10.80
N GLU A 298 26.79 18.87 10.15
CA GLU A 298 27.92 19.54 9.48
C GLU A 298 27.47 20.52 8.38
N GLU A 299 26.47 20.14 7.57
CA GLU A 299 25.91 21.03 6.54
C GLU A 299 25.23 22.27 7.15
N LEU A 300 24.53 22.11 8.28
CA LEU A 300 23.87 23.22 8.98
C LEU A 300 24.88 24.17 9.61
N GLU A 301 25.93 23.64 10.27
CA GLU A 301 27.01 24.47 10.81
C GLU A 301 27.72 25.27 9.71
N ALA A 302 28.03 24.63 8.57
CA ALA A 302 28.63 25.32 7.43
C ALA A 302 27.71 26.39 6.81
N GLU A 303 26.40 26.17 6.80
CA GLU A 303 25.43 27.17 6.34
C GLU A 303 25.34 28.36 7.32
N GLU A 304 25.40 28.11 8.62
CA GLU A 304 25.40 29.16 9.65
C GLU A 304 26.66 30.02 9.58
N GLU A 305 27.86 29.41 9.48
CA GLU A 305 29.11 30.14 9.28
C GLU A 305 29.09 30.99 8.00
N ARG A 306 28.51 30.47 6.92
CA ARG A 306 28.37 31.20 5.65
C ARG A 306 27.43 32.40 5.78
N LEU A 307 26.36 32.28 6.56
CA LEU A 307 25.43 33.38 6.84
C LEU A 307 26.07 34.43 7.75
N GLU A 308 26.88 34.04 8.72
CA GLU A 308 27.62 34.96 9.58
C GLU A 308 28.64 35.76 8.78
N ALA A 309 29.41 35.11 7.90
CA ALA A 309 30.35 35.79 7.00
C ALA A 309 29.67 36.80 6.06
N LEU A 310 28.44 36.51 5.61
CA LEU A 310 27.65 37.45 4.80
C LEU A 310 27.20 38.67 5.61
N ARG A 311 26.82 38.49 6.88
CA ARG A 311 26.46 39.61 7.76
C ARG A 311 27.65 40.53 8.06
N GLU A 312 28.83 39.96 8.29
CA GLU A 312 30.04 40.78 8.49
C GLU A 312 30.42 41.60 7.24
N LEU A 313 30.10 41.12 6.03
CA LEU A 313 30.31 41.88 4.81
C LEU A 313 29.30 43.03 4.66
N GLU A 314 28.03 42.79 5.01
CA GLU A 314 26.97 43.81 4.98
C GLU A 314 27.26 44.95 5.97
N ASP A 315 27.71 44.62 7.20
CA ASP A 315 28.08 45.62 8.21
C ASP A 315 29.32 46.47 7.83
N ASN A 316 30.14 46.01 6.86
CA ASN A 316 31.29 46.76 6.35
C ASN A 316 30.95 47.67 5.14
N GLU A 317 29.82 47.47 4.45
CA GLU A 317 29.40 48.30 3.32
C GLU A 317 28.71 49.62 3.75
N ASP A 318 28.19 49.70 4.99
CA ASP A 318 27.57 50.93 5.54
C ASP A 318 28.59 52.03 5.94
N GLY A 319 29.88 51.84 5.64
CA GLY A 319 30.97 52.75 6.00
C GLY A 319 31.43 53.75 4.93
N GLU A 320 30.89 53.71 3.71
CA GLU A 320 31.34 54.56 2.58
C GLU A 320 30.24 55.44 1.95
N ASP A 321 29.32 55.99 2.74
CA ASP A 321 28.42 57.07 2.30
C ASP A 321 28.91 58.45 2.79
N ASP A 322 30.11 58.84 2.33
CA ASP A 322 30.63 60.22 2.40
C ASP A 322 30.76 60.82 0.98
N LEU A 323 29.72 60.62 0.15
CA LEU A 323 29.62 61.15 -1.23
C LEU A 323 28.80 62.46 -1.34
N ASP A 324 28.61 63.19 -0.24
CA ASP A 324 27.84 64.45 -0.20
C ASP A 324 28.69 65.72 -0.38
N ALA A 325 29.88 65.62 -0.98
CA ALA A 325 30.74 66.77 -1.29
C ALA A 325 31.14 66.85 -2.77
N MET A 326 30.17 66.85 -3.69
CA MET A 326 30.37 67.44 -5.02
C MET A 326 29.66 68.79 -5.11
N ASP A 327 30.44 69.81 -4.79
CA ASP A 327 30.17 71.23 -5.01
C ASP A 327 30.12 71.51 -6.52
N TRP A 328 28.92 71.64 -7.07
CA TRP A 328 28.70 72.14 -8.43
C TRP A 328 28.55 73.66 -8.36
N GLU A 329 29.68 74.38 -8.26
CA GLU A 329 29.72 75.83 -8.52
C GLU A 329 29.82 76.09 -10.04
N ASP A 330 28.78 76.77 -10.54
CA ASP A 330 28.56 77.59 -11.76
C ASP A 330 29.44 77.45 -13.01
#